data_AF-A0A938EIB2-F1
#
_entry.id   AF-A0A938EIB2-F1
#
_cell.length_a   1.000
_cell.length_b   1.000
_cell.length_c   1.000
_cell.angle_alpha   90.00
_cell.angle_beta   90.00
_cell.angle_gamma   90.00
#
_symmetry.space_group_name_H-M   'P 1'
#
loop_
_entity.id
_entity.type
_entity.pdbx_description
1 polymer ?
#
loop_
_entity_poly.entity_id
_entity_poly.type
_entity_poly.pdbx_seq_one_letter_code
_entity_poly.pdbx_strand_id
1 'polypeptide(L)'
;MNNTLSKRGLLALIASMVSWGLANPFADLAIDAFSVPQLLLLEIGFGFVVVAIYLMIRARRIRFSWKIALALGLLEPGFTYLFGNIGYANGTVSTGLIVMSTEVFFVAIIGALFLKEKISLRIAVSIVVGFFGVIVATSQVSSSGVDNWLGVSAFTAAAIAASLYVIVARIYAKDNKVVDLVFGQLLVGTIFAVLIFIGTNSNFNNASKIESEYWIAAVLSGLFGAAIPFLLFNYASTLVPTRYSALALNAIPIVGIGFGAMLGRGIPSPIQAIGSLIVVLSLYVGTREK
;
A
#
# COMPACT_ATOMS: atom_id res chain seq x y z
N MET A 1 22.81 -18.00 18.57
CA MET A 1 23.16 -17.21 17.37
C MET A 1 22.76 -15.76 17.64
N ASN A 2 23.73 -14.85 17.70
CA ASN A 2 23.48 -13.43 17.94
C ASN A 2 22.71 -12.82 16.75
N ASN A 3 21.39 -12.77 16.86
CA ASN A 3 20.50 -12.04 15.94
C ASN A 3 20.72 -10.53 16.11
N THR A 4 21.84 -10.02 15.61
CA THR A 4 22.02 -8.58 15.46
C THR A 4 21.13 -8.14 14.30
N LEU A 5 20.08 -7.38 14.63
CA LEU A 5 19.14 -6.82 13.67
C LEU A 5 19.89 -6.05 12.58
N SER A 6 19.65 -6.36 11.31
CA SER A 6 20.32 -5.67 10.20
C SER A 6 19.87 -4.21 10.14
N LYS A 7 20.76 -3.28 10.52
CA LYS A 7 20.52 -1.83 10.43
C LYS A 7 20.13 -1.41 9.01
N ARG A 8 20.79 -1.97 7.99
CA ARG A 8 20.48 -1.68 6.58
C ARG A 8 19.09 -2.19 6.17
N GLY A 9 18.71 -3.38 6.66
CA GLY A 9 17.37 -3.92 6.44
C GLY A 9 16.29 -3.05 7.10
N LEU A 10 16.53 -2.58 8.33
CA LEU A 10 15.59 -1.71 9.05
C LEU A 10 15.43 -0.35 8.37
N LEU A 11 16.53 0.25 7.89
CA LEU A 11 16.48 1.50 7.13
C LEU A 11 15.71 1.34 5.82
N ALA A 12 15.95 0.25 5.08
CA ALA A 12 15.20 -0.03 3.86
C ALA A 12 13.70 -0.25 4.15
N LEU A 13 13.38 -0.94 5.25
CA LEU A 13 12.00 -1.15 5.68
C LEU A 13 11.31 0.18 6.02
N ILE A 14 11.93 1.05 6.82
CA ILE A 14 11.33 2.35 7.15
C ILE A 14 11.19 3.21 5.90
N ALA A 15 12.20 3.22 5.03
CA ALA A 15 12.17 3.98 3.78
C ALA A 15 11.06 3.49 2.83
N SER A 16 10.73 2.20 2.79
CA SER A 16 9.60 1.71 2.01
C SER A 16 8.27 2.24 2.55
N MET A 17 8.11 2.30 3.89
CA MET A 17 6.89 2.81 4.53
C MET A 17 6.72 4.32 4.33
N VAL A 18 7.83 5.07 4.41
CA VAL A 18 7.82 6.50 4.07
C VAL A 18 7.43 6.69 2.61
N SER A 19 8.00 5.90 1.71
CA SER A 19 7.68 5.95 0.28
C SER A 19 6.20 5.69 0.01
N TRP A 20 5.62 4.60 0.56
CA TRP A 20 4.18 4.37 0.45
C TRP A 20 3.37 5.50 1.07
N GLY A 21 3.76 6.00 2.25
CA GLY A 21 3.12 7.16 2.88
C GLY A 21 3.05 8.38 1.95
N LEU A 22 4.13 8.69 1.22
CA LEU A 22 4.16 9.78 0.24
C LEU A 22 3.28 9.52 -0.99
N ALA A 23 3.21 8.27 -1.45
CA ALA A 23 2.46 7.90 -2.64
C ALA A 23 0.95 8.13 -2.51
N ASN A 24 0.39 7.90 -1.32
CA ASN A 24 -1.04 7.95 -1.05
C ASN A 24 -1.63 9.37 -1.34
N PRO A 25 -1.08 10.48 -0.81
CA PRO A 25 -1.50 11.83 -1.20
C PRO A 25 -1.34 12.17 -2.67
N PHE A 26 -0.32 11.62 -3.34
CA PHE A 26 -0.15 11.83 -4.79
C PHE A 26 -1.23 11.11 -5.60
N ALA A 27 -1.60 9.88 -5.21
CA ALA A 27 -2.68 9.13 -5.84
C ALA A 27 -4.02 9.86 -5.65
N ASP A 28 -4.28 10.33 -4.42
CA ASP A 28 -5.45 11.13 -4.08
C ASP A 28 -5.50 12.45 -4.86
N LEU A 29 -4.38 13.13 -5.07
CA LEU A 29 -4.33 14.32 -5.92
C LEU A 29 -4.60 13.97 -7.40
N ALA A 30 -4.02 12.88 -7.89
CA ALA A 30 -4.14 12.48 -9.29
C ALA A 30 -5.57 12.02 -9.66
N ILE A 31 -6.32 11.41 -8.73
CA ILE A 31 -7.68 10.93 -9.00
C ILE A 31 -8.67 12.06 -9.32
N ASP A 32 -8.35 13.30 -8.94
CA ASP A 32 -9.17 14.48 -9.27
C ASP A 32 -9.24 14.73 -10.80
N ALA A 33 -8.23 14.28 -11.56
CA ALA A 33 -8.15 14.46 -13.01
C ALA A 33 -8.16 13.15 -13.82
N PHE A 34 -7.87 12.01 -13.18
CA PHE A 34 -7.83 10.71 -13.82
C PHE A 34 -8.93 9.78 -13.30
N SER A 35 -9.51 8.99 -14.20
CA SER A 35 -10.36 7.87 -13.80
C SER A 35 -9.54 6.79 -13.09
N VAL A 36 -10.19 5.97 -12.28
CA VAL A 36 -9.55 4.85 -11.56
C VAL A 36 -8.69 3.97 -12.49
N PRO A 37 -9.17 3.52 -13.67
CA PRO A 37 -8.34 2.72 -14.59
C PRO A 37 -7.16 3.50 -15.19
N GLN A 38 -7.32 4.80 -15.47
CA GLN A 38 -6.24 5.64 -15.98
C GLN A 38 -5.13 5.75 -14.93
N LEU A 39 -5.48 6.11 -13.69
CA LEU A 39 -4.50 6.26 -12.61
C LEU A 39 -3.80 4.93 -12.31
N LEU A 40 -4.57 3.83 -12.22
CA LEU A 40 -4.01 2.49 -12.01
C LEU A 40 -2.94 2.12 -13.05
N LEU A 41 -3.22 2.42 -14.33
CA LEU A 41 -2.28 2.17 -15.43
C LEU A 41 -1.04 3.05 -15.32
N LEU A 42 -1.19 4.34 -15.01
CA LEU A 42 -0.08 5.27 -14.87
C LEU A 42 0.84 4.87 -13.71
N GLU A 43 0.27 4.54 -12.56
CA GLU A 43 1.02 4.18 -11.35
C GLU A 43 1.85 2.92 -11.54
N ILE A 44 1.18 1.84 -11.92
CA ILE A 44 1.84 0.53 -12.04
C ILE A 44 2.72 0.50 -13.28
N GLY A 45 2.26 1.10 -14.39
CA GLY A 45 3.03 1.20 -15.62
C GLY A 45 4.31 2.01 -15.44
N PHE A 46 4.25 3.17 -14.80
CA PHE A 46 5.45 3.97 -14.52
C PHE A 46 6.40 3.24 -13.57
N GLY A 47 5.88 2.65 -12.48
CA GLY A 47 6.67 1.83 -11.58
C GLY A 47 7.41 0.70 -12.29
N PHE A 48 6.72 -0.01 -13.18
CA PHE A 48 7.30 -1.06 -14.02
C PHE A 48 8.40 -0.53 -14.93
N VAL A 49 8.17 0.57 -15.64
CA VAL A 49 9.15 1.18 -16.56
C VAL A 49 10.44 1.54 -15.82
N VAL A 50 10.35 2.14 -14.62
CA VAL A 50 11.52 2.48 -13.80
C VAL A 50 12.35 1.24 -13.47
N VAL A 51 11.71 0.16 -13.00
CA VAL A 51 12.41 -1.09 -12.65
C VAL A 51 12.96 -1.79 -13.91
N ALA A 52 12.24 -1.76 -15.02
CA ALA A 52 12.66 -2.33 -16.29
C ALA A 52 13.91 -1.60 -16.85
N ILE A 53 13.92 -0.27 -16.84
CA ILE A 53 15.08 0.54 -17.25
C ILE A 53 16.30 0.23 -16.38
N TYR A 54 16.13 0.17 -15.06
CA TYR A 54 17.21 -0.20 -14.16
C TYR A 54 17.81 -1.57 -14.51
N LEU A 55 16.98 -2.56 -14.82
CA LEU A 55 17.43 -3.90 -15.21
C LEU A 55 18.12 -3.94 -16.57
N MET A 56 17.61 -3.18 -17.55
CA MET A 56 18.23 -3.04 -18.86
C MET A 56 19.65 -2.45 -18.76
N ILE A 57 19.82 -1.38 -17.97
CA ILE A 57 21.13 -0.75 -17.74
C ILE A 57 22.11 -1.72 -17.09
N ARG A 58 21.63 -2.60 -16.21
CA ARG A 58 22.45 -3.60 -15.53
C ARG A 58 22.75 -4.84 -16.39
N ALA A 59 22.20 -4.93 -17.61
CA ALA A 59 22.35 -6.05 -18.54
C ALA A 59 22.13 -7.43 -17.88
N ARG A 60 21.20 -7.51 -16.92
CA ARG A 60 20.95 -8.73 -16.14
C ARG A 60 19.90 -9.60 -16.81
N ARG A 61 20.16 -10.91 -16.87
CA ARG A 61 19.13 -11.90 -17.18
C ARG A 61 18.18 -12.04 -16.00
N ILE A 62 16.89 -11.86 -16.27
CA ILE A 62 15.82 -11.94 -15.27
C ILE A 62 15.35 -13.40 -15.17
N ARG A 63 15.21 -13.91 -13.94
CA ARG A 63 14.58 -15.22 -13.70
C ARG A 63 13.56 -15.09 -12.57
N PHE A 64 12.29 -15.23 -12.92
CA PHE A 64 11.19 -15.25 -11.96
C PHE A 64 10.19 -16.36 -12.30
N SER A 65 9.41 -16.78 -11.30
CA SER A 65 8.31 -17.72 -11.50
C SER A 65 7.03 -16.97 -11.82
N TRP A 66 6.39 -17.31 -12.94
CA TRP A 66 5.08 -16.74 -13.30
C TRP A 66 4.02 -16.95 -12.23
N LYS A 67 4.03 -18.09 -11.54
CA LYS A 67 3.08 -18.35 -10.44
C LYS A 67 3.27 -17.36 -9.28
N ILE A 68 4.52 -17.08 -8.93
CA ILE A 68 4.85 -16.14 -7.84
C ILE A 68 4.55 -14.70 -8.28
N ALA A 69 4.95 -14.33 -9.50
CA ALA A 69 4.67 -13.03 -10.09
C ALA A 69 3.17 -12.75 -10.19
N LEU A 70 2.37 -13.76 -10.58
CA LEU A 70 0.91 -13.67 -10.62
C LEU A 70 0.34 -13.40 -9.24
N ALA A 71 0.74 -14.18 -8.24
CA ALA A 71 0.26 -14.02 -6.88
C ALA A 71 0.63 -12.65 -6.30
N LEU A 72 1.89 -12.22 -6.43
CA LEU A 72 2.34 -10.94 -5.92
C LEU A 72 1.71 -9.77 -6.68
N GLY A 73 1.83 -9.75 -8.01
CA GLY A 73 1.42 -8.63 -8.84
C GLY A 73 -0.09 -8.39 -8.85
N LEU A 74 -0.91 -9.45 -8.76
CA LEU A 74 -2.35 -9.30 -8.65
C LEU A 74 -2.78 -8.81 -7.28
N LEU A 75 -2.14 -9.28 -6.20
CA LEU A 75 -2.47 -8.79 -4.85
C LEU A 75 -2.03 -7.33 -4.70
N GLU A 76 -0.74 -7.07 -4.92
CA GLU A 76 -0.16 -5.73 -4.82
C GLU A 76 0.98 -5.55 -5.86
N PRO A 77 0.86 -4.60 -6.80
CA PRO A 77 -0.05 -3.47 -6.76
C PRO A 77 -1.49 -3.73 -7.27
N GLY A 78 -1.78 -4.80 -8.02
CA GLY A 78 -3.04 -4.97 -8.77
C GLY A 78 -4.34 -4.60 -8.03
N PHE A 79 -4.83 -5.48 -7.17
CA PHE A 79 -6.08 -5.28 -6.42
C PHE A 79 -5.95 -4.17 -5.38
N THR A 80 -4.83 -4.10 -4.65
CA THR A 80 -4.60 -3.05 -3.66
C THR A 80 -4.77 -1.65 -4.27
N TYR A 81 -4.19 -1.39 -5.44
CA TYR A 81 -4.23 -0.06 -6.05
C TYR A 81 -5.56 0.20 -6.73
N LEU A 82 -6.15 -0.82 -7.37
CA LEU A 82 -7.48 -0.71 -7.93
C LEU A 82 -8.48 -0.29 -6.85
N PHE A 83 -8.49 -0.99 -5.71
CA PHE A 83 -9.39 -0.66 -4.62
C PHE A 83 -8.99 0.63 -3.89
N GLY A 84 -7.69 0.92 -3.74
CA GLY A 84 -7.21 2.19 -3.21
C GLY A 84 -7.69 3.39 -4.03
N ASN A 85 -7.59 3.31 -5.36
CA ASN A 85 -8.01 4.36 -6.28
C ASN A 85 -9.54 4.50 -6.33
N ILE A 86 -10.30 3.40 -6.22
CA ILE A 86 -11.77 3.47 -5.99
C ILE A 86 -12.05 4.18 -4.66
N GLY A 87 -11.25 3.89 -3.64
CA GLY A 87 -11.25 4.56 -2.34
C GLY A 87 -11.10 6.07 -2.47
N TYR A 88 -10.03 6.53 -3.12
CA TYR A 88 -9.77 7.96 -3.33
C TYR A 88 -10.80 8.65 -4.21
N ALA A 89 -11.38 7.95 -5.19
CA ALA A 89 -12.50 8.49 -5.96
C ALA A 89 -13.79 8.68 -5.14
N ASN A 90 -13.87 8.11 -3.93
CA ASN A 90 -15.07 8.05 -3.09
C ASN A 90 -14.78 8.37 -1.62
N GLY A 91 -13.67 9.03 -1.35
CA GLY A 91 -13.19 9.29 0.00
C GLY A 91 -11.94 10.15 -0.01
N THR A 92 -11.52 10.53 1.19
CA THR A 92 -10.36 11.41 1.39
C THR A 92 -9.09 10.63 1.65
N VAL A 93 -7.95 11.27 1.42
CA VAL A 93 -6.63 10.75 1.83
C VAL A 93 -6.59 10.34 3.31
N SER A 94 -7.25 11.11 4.17
CA SER A 94 -7.30 10.85 5.62
C SER A 94 -8.08 9.57 5.92
N THR A 95 -9.29 9.41 5.38
CA THR A 95 -10.08 8.18 5.52
C THR A 95 -9.30 6.98 4.99
N GLY A 96 -8.69 7.11 3.80
CA GLY A 96 -7.91 6.03 3.18
C GLY A 96 -6.75 5.56 4.06
N LEU A 97 -5.92 6.48 4.54
CA LEU A 97 -4.78 6.14 5.38
C LEU A 97 -5.18 5.51 6.72
N ILE A 98 -6.29 5.95 7.32
CA ILE A 98 -6.80 5.38 8.58
C ILE A 98 -7.34 3.97 8.36
N VAL A 99 -8.19 3.79 7.35
CA VAL A 99 -8.79 2.49 7.04
C VAL A 99 -7.73 1.50 6.60
N MET A 100 -6.80 1.90 5.71
CA MET A 100 -5.72 1.02 5.24
C MET A 100 -4.73 0.65 6.34
N SER A 101 -4.61 1.43 7.42
CA SER A 101 -3.80 1.03 8.59
C SER A 101 -4.30 -0.27 9.24
N THR A 102 -5.53 -0.71 8.97
CA THR A 102 -6.03 -2.02 9.40
C THR A 102 -5.34 -3.20 8.72
N GLU A 103 -4.55 -2.95 7.66
CA GLU A 103 -3.69 -3.97 7.03
C GLU A 103 -2.90 -4.76 8.06
N VAL A 104 -2.35 -4.09 9.09
CA VAL A 104 -1.58 -4.76 10.15
C VAL A 104 -2.41 -5.80 10.91
N PHE A 105 -3.69 -5.51 11.15
CA PHE A 105 -4.60 -6.46 11.79
C PHE A 105 -4.91 -7.63 10.86
N PHE A 106 -5.15 -7.37 9.57
CA PHE A 106 -5.38 -8.42 8.59
C PHE A 106 -4.14 -9.31 8.42
N VAL A 107 -2.92 -8.74 8.41
CA VAL A 107 -1.67 -9.52 8.39
C VAL A 107 -1.61 -10.48 9.58
N ALA A 108 -1.96 -10.02 10.80
CA ALA A 108 -1.97 -10.88 11.98
C ALA A 108 -3.03 -12.00 11.89
N ILE A 109 -4.22 -11.69 11.39
CA ILE A 109 -5.32 -12.67 11.20
C ILE A 109 -4.93 -13.71 10.15
N ILE A 110 -4.46 -13.27 8.98
CA ILE A 110 -4.07 -14.14 7.87
C ILE A 110 -2.84 -14.98 8.28
N GLY A 111 -1.87 -14.39 8.98
CA GLY A 111 -0.72 -15.12 9.53
C GLY A 111 -1.15 -16.24 10.47
N ALA A 112 -2.13 -16.00 11.35
CA ALA A 112 -2.68 -17.04 12.21
C ALA A 112 -3.37 -18.17 11.43
N LEU A 113 -4.13 -17.83 10.39
CA LEU A 113 -4.88 -18.81 9.58
C LEU A 113 -3.97 -19.66 8.69
N PHE A 114 -3.02 -19.04 7.99
CA PHE A 114 -2.22 -19.71 6.96
C PHE A 114 -0.85 -20.18 7.46
N LEU A 115 -0.23 -19.43 8.38
CA LEU A 115 1.09 -19.76 8.93
C LEU A 115 0.99 -20.44 10.31
N LYS A 116 -0.23 -20.62 10.84
CA LYS A 116 -0.50 -21.21 12.17
C LYS A 116 0.19 -20.45 13.30
N GLU A 117 0.35 -19.14 13.14
CA GLU A 117 0.88 -18.26 14.18
C GLU A 117 -0.14 -18.13 15.33
N LYS A 118 0.36 -18.04 16.56
CA LYS A 118 -0.50 -17.89 17.73
C LYS A 118 -0.85 -16.42 17.96
N ILE A 119 -2.14 -16.10 17.92
CA ILE A 119 -2.64 -14.79 18.36
C ILE A 119 -2.69 -14.77 19.88
N SER A 120 -1.84 -13.94 20.49
CA SER A 120 -1.94 -13.68 21.94
C SER A 120 -3.17 -12.85 22.26
N LEU A 121 -3.66 -12.93 23.51
CA LEU A 121 -4.77 -12.08 23.96
C LEU A 121 -4.50 -10.58 23.74
N ARG A 122 -3.24 -10.15 23.89
CA ARG A 122 -2.81 -8.77 23.63
C ARG A 122 -3.03 -8.38 22.16
N ILE A 123 -2.65 -9.24 21.22
CA ILE A 123 -2.86 -9.01 19.79
C ILE A 123 -4.36 -9.02 19.47
N ALA A 124 -5.12 -9.96 20.03
CA ALA A 124 -6.57 -10.03 19.84
C ALA A 124 -7.28 -8.75 20.31
N VAL A 125 -6.96 -8.26 21.51
CA VAL A 125 -7.50 -6.99 22.02
C VAL A 125 -7.09 -5.82 21.13
N SER A 126 -5.84 -5.81 20.65
CA SER A 126 -5.33 -4.74 19.78
C SER A 126 -6.05 -4.69 18.43
N ILE A 127 -6.41 -5.85 17.87
CA ILE A 127 -7.23 -5.96 16.66
C ILE A 127 -8.62 -5.39 16.90
N VAL A 128 -9.29 -5.80 17.99
CA VAL A 128 -10.65 -5.31 18.32
C VAL A 128 -10.66 -3.80 18.54
N VAL A 129 -9.74 -3.29 19.35
CA VAL A 129 -9.63 -1.84 19.63
C VAL A 129 -9.26 -1.07 18.37
N GLY A 130 -8.40 -1.62 17.51
CA GLY A 130 -8.04 -1.02 16.24
C GLY A 130 -9.22 -0.87 15.28
N PHE A 131 -10.01 -1.94 15.09
CA PHE A 131 -11.24 -1.85 14.29
C PHE A 131 -12.26 -0.88 14.90
N PHE A 132 -12.36 -0.82 16.22
CA PHE A 132 -13.18 0.20 16.88
C PHE A 132 -12.70 1.62 16.56
N GLY A 133 -11.39 1.86 16.57
CA GLY A 133 -10.80 3.14 16.15
C GLY A 133 -11.18 3.53 14.72
N VAL A 134 -11.21 2.57 13.78
CA VAL A 134 -11.70 2.82 12.42
C VAL A 134 -13.17 3.17 12.40
N ILE A 135 -14.02 2.44 13.12
CA ILE A 135 -15.46 2.74 13.22
C ILE A 135 -15.68 4.17 13.72
N VAL A 136 -14.91 4.60 14.74
CA VAL A 136 -14.94 5.98 15.25
C VAL A 136 -14.51 6.95 14.15
N ALA A 137 -13.38 6.72 13.48
CA ALA A 137 -12.87 7.60 12.44
C ALA A 137 -13.84 7.75 11.26
N THR A 138 -14.56 6.69 10.90
CA THR A 138 -15.51 6.68 9.78
C THR A 138 -16.95 6.98 10.20
N SER A 139 -17.19 7.37 11.46
CA SER A 139 -18.57 7.56 11.98
C SER A 139 -19.34 8.70 11.33
N GLN A 140 -18.65 9.67 10.72
CA GLN A 140 -19.25 10.79 10.00
C GLN A 140 -19.34 10.55 8.48
N VAL A 141 -18.91 9.39 8.00
CA VAL A 141 -19.05 8.98 6.59
C VAL A 141 -20.54 8.87 6.26
N SER A 142 -20.96 9.54 5.20
CA SER A 142 -22.36 9.60 4.78
C SER A 142 -22.54 9.00 3.38
N SER A 143 -23.78 8.66 3.00
CA SER A 143 -24.06 8.09 1.69
C SER A 143 -23.95 9.10 0.53
N SER A 144 -23.90 10.40 0.82
CA SER A 144 -23.93 11.48 -0.18
C SER A 144 -22.77 12.48 -0.07
N GLY A 145 -21.81 12.25 0.83
CA GLY A 145 -20.62 13.07 1.00
C GLY A 145 -19.43 12.61 0.16
N VAL A 146 -18.37 13.43 0.13
CA VAL A 146 -17.06 13.07 -0.47
C VAL A 146 -16.51 11.78 0.15
N ASP A 147 -16.60 11.68 1.48
CA ASP A 147 -16.35 10.43 2.20
C ASP A 147 -17.65 9.61 2.26
N ASN A 148 -17.65 8.46 1.57
CA ASN A 148 -18.78 7.54 1.55
C ASN A 148 -18.39 6.08 1.84
N TRP A 149 -19.41 5.23 2.05
CA TRP A 149 -19.21 3.81 2.41
C TRP A 149 -18.58 2.98 1.29
N LEU A 150 -18.72 3.38 0.02
CA LEU A 150 -18.01 2.73 -1.07
C LEU A 150 -16.50 2.97 -0.94
N GLY A 151 -16.09 4.20 -0.63
CA GLY A 151 -14.69 4.54 -0.37
C GLY A 151 -14.11 3.72 0.79
N VAL A 152 -14.79 3.70 1.94
CA VAL A 152 -14.36 2.93 3.13
C VAL A 152 -14.25 1.43 2.81
N SER A 153 -15.22 0.88 2.09
CA SER A 153 -15.23 -0.55 1.71
C SER A 153 -14.08 -0.87 0.75
N ALA A 154 -13.80 0.03 -0.20
CA ALA A 154 -12.71 -0.12 -1.14
C ALA A 154 -11.34 -0.05 -0.43
N PHE A 155 -11.11 0.93 0.46
CA PHE A 155 -9.88 0.96 1.27
C PHE A 155 -9.71 -0.28 2.15
N THR A 156 -10.81 -0.83 2.69
CA THR A 156 -10.76 -2.09 3.45
C THR A 156 -10.37 -3.26 2.55
N ALA A 157 -10.93 -3.36 1.34
CA ALA A 157 -10.56 -4.38 0.35
C ALA A 157 -9.08 -4.24 -0.08
N ALA A 158 -8.58 -3.01 -0.22
CA ALA A 158 -7.18 -2.73 -0.48
C ALA A 158 -6.28 -3.25 0.65
N ALA A 159 -6.64 -2.98 1.91
CA ALA A 159 -5.92 -3.47 3.09
C ALA A 159 -5.87 -5.01 3.16
N ILE A 160 -6.97 -5.69 2.79
CA ILE A 160 -7.01 -7.16 2.74
C ILE A 160 -6.10 -7.69 1.62
N ALA A 161 -6.11 -7.08 0.43
CA ALA A 161 -5.23 -7.46 -0.66
C ALA A 161 -3.75 -7.25 -0.32
N ALA A 162 -3.40 -6.10 0.27
CA ALA A 162 -2.05 -5.78 0.72
C ALA A 162 -1.56 -6.75 1.81
N SER A 163 -2.41 -7.06 2.79
CA SER A 163 -2.05 -8.01 3.85
C SER A 163 -1.81 -9.44 3.32
N LEU A 164 -2.59 -9.90 2.34
CA LEU A 164 -2.31 -11.15 1.63
C LEU A 164 -0.97 -11.08 0.88
N TYR A 165 -0.70 -9.97 0.19
CA TYR A 165 0.58 -9.75 -0.48
C TYR A 165 1.76 -9.85 0.51
N VAL A 166 1.68 -9.22 1.68
CA VAL A 166 2.73 -9.27 2.71
C VAL A 166 3.06 -10.71 3.10
N ILE A 167 2.05 -11.57 3.26
CA ILE A 167 2.25 -12.98 3.59
C ILE A 167 2.91 -13.74 2.43
N VAL A 168 2.40 -13.58 1.20
CA VAL A 168 2.96 -14.23 0.00
C VAL A 168 4.39 -13.77 -0.27
N ALA A 169 4.66 -12.46 -0.21
CA ALA A 169 5.97 -11.87 -0.42
C ALA A 169 6.99 -12.45 0.54
N ARG A 170 6.64 -12.67 1.81
CA ARG A 170 7.54 -13.28 2.80
C ARG A 170 7.87 -14.73 2.52
N ILE A 171 6.90 -15.51 2.05
CA ILE A 171 7.11 -16.92 1.70
C ILE A 171 8.13 -17.01 0.57
N TYR A 172 8.05 -16.13 -0.43
CA TYR A 172 8.85 -16.25 -1.65
C TYR A 172 10.09 -15.34 -1.73
N ALA A 173 10.19 -14.26 -0.96
CA ALA A 173 11.30 -13.30 -1.06
C ALA A 173 12.66 -13.88 -0.63
N LYS A 174 12.68 -14.88 0.27
CA LYS A 174 13.94 -15.49 0.75
C LYS A 174 14.66 -16.31 -0.32
N ASP A 175 13.89 -16.98 -1.18
CA ASP A 175 14.42 -17.93 -2.16
C ASP A 175 14.65 -17.29 -3.54
N ASN A 176 14.30 -16.01 -3.69
CA ASN A 176 14.33 -15.32 -4.98
C ASN A 176 15.17 -14.05 -4.91
N LYS A 177 15.75 -13.67 -6.05
CA LYS A 177 16.39 -12.37 -6.18
C LYS A 177 15.30 -11.30 -6.16
N VAL A 178 15.38 -10.40 -5.17
CA VAL A 178 14.41 -9.32 -4.93
C VAL A 178 14.05 -8.55 -6.20
N VAL A 179 15.05 -8.15 -7.00
CA VAL A 179 14.81 -7.34 -8.20
C VAL A 179 14.05 -8.14 -9.27
N ASP A 180 14.37 -9.42 -9.43
CA ASP A 180 13.70 -10.31 -10.38
C ASP A 180 12.23 -10.56 -9.95
N LEU A 181 11.99 -10.66 -8.64
CA LEU A 181 10.66 -10.78 -8.04
C LEU A 181 9.81 -9.52 -8.29
N VAL A 182 10.37 -8.34 -8.00
CA VAL A 182 9.69 -7.04 -8.19
C VAL A 182 9.41 -6.80 -9.67
N PHE A 183 10.32 -7.16 -10.57
CA PHE A 183 10.06 -7.07 -12.00
C PHE A 183 8.86 -7.93 -12.42
N GLY A 184 8.82 -9.20 -12.01
CA GLY A 184 7.69 -10.09 -12.32
C GLY A 184 6.37 -9.59 -11.73
N GLN A 185 6.40 -9.14 -10.48
CA GLN A 185 5.26 -8.55 -9.78
C GLN A 185 4.71 -7.31 -10.52
N LEU A 186 5.58 -6.36 -10.88
CA LEU A 186 5.19 -5.16 -11.60
C LEU A 186 4.73 -5.45 -13.02
N LEU A 187 5.38 -6.39 -13.72
CA LEU A 187 4.94 -6.83 -15.06
C LEU A 187 3.51 -7.36 -15.03
N VAL A 188 3.20 -8.27 -14.09
CA VAL A 188 1.85 -8.79 -13.90
C VAL A 188 0.89 -7.67 -13.53
N GLY A 189 1.27 -6.80 -12.60
CA GLY A 189 0.46 -5.65 -12.20
C GLY A 189 0.14 -4.73 -13.38
N THR A 190 1.12 -4.46 -14.25
CA THR A 190 0.92 -3.65 -15.47
C THR A 190 -0.01 -4.35 -16.45
N ILE A 191 0.14 -5.66 -16.66
CA ILE A 191 -0.78 -6.45 -17.50
C ILE A 191 -2.21 -6.35 -16.94
N PHE A 192 -2.38 -6.52 -15.63
CA PHE A 192 -3.67 -6.36 -14.97
C PHE A 192 -4.25 -4.95 -15.17
N ALA A 193 -3.46 -3.91 -14.96
CA ALA A 193 -3.88 -2.52 -15.16
C ALA A 193 -4.29 -2.24 -16.62
N VAL A 194 -3.54 -2.77 -17.59
CA VAL A 194 -3.88 -2.68 -19.02
C VAL A 194 -5.21 -3.38 -19.32
N LEU A 195 -5.43 -4.58 -18.75
CA LEU A 195 -6.71 -5.30 -18.92
C LEU A 195 -7.89 -4.53 -18.33
N ILE A 196 -7.73 -3.90 -17.17
CA ILE A 196 -8.77 -3.05 -16.57
C ILE A 196 -9.01 -1.79 -17.42
N PHE A 197 -7.95 -1.15 -17.90
CA PHE A 197 -8.04 0.03 -18.76
C PHE A 197 -8.81 -0.26 -20.05
N ILE A 198 -8.47 -1.35 -20.74
CA ILE A 198 -9.16 -1.79 -21.96
C ILE A 198 -10.58 -2.24 -21.65
N GLY A 199 -10.77 -3.08 -20.62
CA GLY A 199 -12.08 -3.64 -20.25
C GLY A 199 -13.11 -2.58 -19.81
N THR A 200 -12.65 -1.43 -19.35
CA THR A 200 -13.50 -0.28 -19.00
C THR A 200 -13.67 0.73 -20.14
N ASN A 201 -13.10 0.46 -21.32
CA ASN A 201 -13.04 1.38 -22.46
C ASN A 201 -12.45 2.76 -22.09
N SER A 202 -11.53 2.77 -21.12
CA SER A 202 -10.83 3.98 -20.73
C SER A 202 -9.90 4.44 -21.85
N ASN A 203 -9.70 5.75 -21.96
CA ASN A 203 -8.87 6.38 -22.98
C ASN A 203 -8.27 7.66 -22.41
N PHE A 204 -7.23 8.20 -23.07
CA PHE A 204 -6.60 9.47 -22.68
C PHE A 204 -6.98 10.61 -23.64
N ASN A 205 -8.20 10.62 -24.19
CA ASN A 205 -8.61 11.63 -25.17
C ASN A 205 -8.64 13.06 -24.58
N ASN A 206 -8.78 13.19 -23.27
CA ASN A 206 -8.72 14.45 -22.55
C ASN A 206 -7.30 14.80 -22.05
N ALA A 207 -6.26 14.01 -22.37
CA ALA A 207 -4.91 14.21 -21.83
C ALA A 207 -4.36 15.62 -22.04
N SER A 208 -4.64 16.25 -23.18
CA SER A 208 -4.18 17.61 -23.49
C SER A 208 -4.86 18.70 -22.65
N LYS A 209 -5.94 18.37 -21.93
CA LYS A 209 -6.68 19.27 -21.04
C LYS A 209 -6.31 19.06 -19.56
N ILE A 210 -5.59 17.99 -19.25
CA ILE A 210 -5.16 17.68 -17.88
C ILE A 210 -3.93 18.52 -17.55
N GLU A 211 -3.99 19.23 -16.42
CA GLU A 211 -2.88 20.06 -15.96
C GLU A 211 -1.66 19.23 -15.57
N SER A 212 -0.48 19.81 -15.74
CA SER A 212 0.81 19.14 -15.49
C SER A 212 0.95 18.62 -14.07
N GLU A 213 0.32 19.28 -13.09
CA GLU A 213 0.39 18.87 -11.69
C GLU A 213 -0.19 17.47 -11.45
N TYR A 214 -1.29 17.11 -12.11
CA TYR A 214 -1.91 15.79 -11.99
C TYR A 214 -1.06 14.70 -12.64
N TRP A 215 -0.42 15.01 -13.78
CA TRP A 215 0.54 14.10 -14.40
C TRP A 215 1.74 13.84 -13.49
N ILE A 216 2.28 14.90 -12.88
CA ILE A 216 3.37 14.79 -11.91
C ILE A 216 2.91 13.95 -10.71
N ALA A 217 1.71 14.19 -10.18
CA ALA A 217 1.15 13.42 -9.08
C ALA A 217 1.03 11.92 -9.43
N ALA A 218 0.45 11.56 -10.57
CA ALA A 218 0.33 10.17 -11.02
C ALA A 218 1.69 9.48 -11.20
N VAL A 219 2.68 10.20 -11.73
CA VAL A 219 4.05 9.68 -11.88
C VAL A 219 4.71 9.47 -10.52
N LEU A 220 4.56 10.42 -9.60
CA LEU A 220 5.14 10.34 -8.26
C LEU A 220 4.44 9.27 -7.42
N SER A 221 3.13 9.06 -7.55
CA SER A 221 2.45 7.94 -6.90
C SER A 221 2.92 6.60 -7.46
N GLY A 222 3.19 6.47 -8.77
CA GLY A 222 3.85 5.29 -9.34
C GLY A 222 5.28 5.07 -8.84
N LEU A 223 6.08 6.14 -8.74
CA LEU A 223 7.48 6.06 -8.29
C LEU A 223 7.59 5.67 -6.81
N PHE A 224 6.86 6.40 -5.95
CA PHE A 224 6.87 6.21 -4.50
C PHE A 224 5.92 5.12 -4.02
N GLY A 225 4.94 4.73 -4.83
CA GLY A 225 4.00 3.66 -4.55
C GLY A 225 4.50 2.31 -5.03
N ALA A 226 4.99 2.22 -6.27
CA ALA A 226 5.30 0.94 -6.89
C ALA A 226 6.81 0.66 -6.97
N ALA A 227 7.60 1.51 -7.63
CA ALA A 227 9.00 1.17 -7.92
C ALA A 227 9.88 1.11 -6.65
N ILE A 228 10.02 2.24 -5.95
CA ILE A 228 10.92 2.38 -4.80
C ILE A 228 10.54 1.46 -3.64
N PRO A 229 9.28 1.45 -3.15
CA PRO A 229 8.97 0.73 -1.93
C PRO A 229 8.98 -0.78 -2.13
N PHE A 230 8.57 -1.33 -3.29
CA PHE A 230 8.65 -2.79 -3.50
C PHE A 230 10.11 -3.27 -3.52
N LEU A 231 11.03 -2.52 -4.14
CA LEU A 231 12.46 -2.84 -4.10
C LEU A 231 12.99 -2.83 -2.66
N LEU A 232 12.66 -1.80 -1.89
CA LEU A 232 13.11 -1.63 -0.51
C LEU A 232 12.49 -2.65 0.45
N PHE A 233 11.18 -2.88 0.36
CA PHE A 233 10.42 -3.78 1.22
C PHE A 233 10.81 -5.23 0.99
N ASN A 234 10.92 -5.66 -0.28
CA ASN A 234 11.34 -7.03 -0.58
C ASN A 234 12.80 -7.25 -0.18
N TYR A 235 13.68 -6.24 -0.36
CA TYR A 235 15.05 -6.30 0.17
C TYR A 235 15.08 -6.43 1.70
N ALA A 236 14.34 -5.56 2.40
CA ALA A 236 14.24 -5.60 3.86
C ALA A 236 13.67 -6.92 4.37
N SER A 237 12.71 -7.52 3.65
CA SER A 237 12.10 -8.81 4.00
C SER A 237 13.09 -9.98 3.98
N THR A 238 14.21 -9.86 3.26
CA THR A 238 15.30 -10.85 3.33
C THR A 238 16.19 -10.70 4.56
N LEU A 239 16.17 -9.54 5.23
CA LEU A 239 17.12 -9.15 6.28
C LEU A 239 16.48 -8.91 7.66
N VAL A 240 15.17 -8.65 7.71
CA VAL A 240 14.48 -8.20 8.92
C VAL A 240 13.35 -9.18 9.29
N PRO A 241 13.25 -9.61 10.56
CA PRO A 241 12.14 -10.44 11.03
C PRO A 241 10.77 -9.78 10.86
N THR A 242 9.74 -10.61 10.62
CA THR A 242 8.35 -10.16 10.35
C THR A 242 7.78 -9.19 11.36
N ARG A 243 8.07 -9.39 12.65
CA ARG A 243 7.55 -8.54 13.74
C ARG A 243 7.85 -7.04 13.57
N TYR A 244 8.98 -6.69 12.93
CA TYR A 244 9.36 -5.28 12.77
C TYR A 244 8.62 -4.59 11.63
N SER A 245 8.12 -5.33 10.65
CA SER A 245 7.35 -4.75 9.54
C SER A 245 5.96 -4.31 9.98
N ALA A 246 5.32 -5.07 10.87
CA ALA A 246 4.05 -4.66 11.48
C ALA A 246 4.17 -3.31 12.21
N LEU A 247 5.29 -3.09 12.90
CA LEU A 247 5.61 -1.80 13.52
C LEU A 247 5.91 -0.70 12.50
N ALA A 248 6.68 -1.03 11.46
CA ALA A 248 7.08 -0.05 10.45
C ALA A 248 5.90 0.42 9.58
N LEU A 249 4.91 -0.44 9.32
CA LEU A 249 3.68 -0.10 8.59
C LEU A 249 2.94 1.11 9.20
N ASN A 250 3.09 1.33 10.51
CA ASN A 250 2.52 2.50 11.20
C ASN A 250 3.12 3.84 10.74
N ALA A 251 4.26 3.83 10.05
CA ALA A 251 4.84 5.05 9.49
C ALA A 251 4.05 5.57 8.27
N ILE A 252 3.35 4.68 7.53
CA ILE A 252 2.56 5.05 6.34
C ILE A 252 1.52 6.13 6.67
N PRO A 253 0.57 5.93 7.63
CA PRO A 253 -0.44 6.94 7.93
C PRO A 253 0.15 8.23 8.47
N ILE A 254 1.22 8.18 9.26
CA ILE A 254 1.87 9.38 9.81
C ILE A 254 2.45 10.23 8.67
N VAL A 255 3.21 9.61 7.77
CA VAL A 255 3.82 10.30 6.63
C VAL A 255 2.75 10.77 5.65
N GLY A 256 1.77 9.92 5.34
CA GLY A 256 0.72 10.25 4.37
C GLY A 256 -0.20 11.37 4.84
N ILE A 257 -0.60 11.40 6.12
CA ILE A 257 -1.43 12.49 6.65
C ILE A 257 -0.63 13.79 6.66
N GLY A 258 0.62 13.74 7.14
CA GLY A 258 1.48 14.93 7.18
C GLY A 258 1.75 15.51 5.79
N PHE A 259 2.06 14.64 4.82
CA PHE A 259 2.32 15.06 3.45
C PHE A 259 1.05 15.47 2.70
N GLY A 260 -0.08 14.80 2.95
CA GLY A 260 -1.39 15.20 2.44
C GLY A 260 -1.78 16.61 2.90
N ALA A 261 -1.51 16.94 4.16
CA ALA A 261 -1.69 18.30 4.67
C ALA A 261 -0.84 19.33 3.91
N MET A 262 0.42 19.00 3.61
CA MET A 262 1.32 19.86 2.83
C MET A 262 0.85 20.08 1.39
N LEU A 263 0.24 19.05 0.78
CA LEU A 263 -0.34 19.12 -0.57
C LEU A 263 -1.75 19.76 -0.59
N GLY A 264 -2.27 20.21 0.55
CA GLY A 264 -3.62 20.78 0.63
C GLY A 264 -4.75 19.75 0.47
N ARG A 265 -4.46 18.45 0.58
CA ARG A 265 -5.44 17.35 0.52
C ARG A 265 -6.27 17.18 1.80
N GLY A 266 -6.17 18.15 2.70
CA GLY A 266 -6.87 18.19 3.97
C GLY A 266 -6.13 17.51 5.10
N ILE A 267 -6.57 17.82 6.32
CA ILE A 267 -6.17 17.16 7.56
C ILE A 267 -7.33 16.33 8.09
N PRO A 268 -7.07 15.28 8.90
CA PRO A 268 -8.12 14.51 9.55
C PRO A 268 -9.03 15.43 10.37
N SER A 269 -10.34 15.23 10.24
CA SER A 269 -11.32 15.85 11.13
C SER A 269 -11.05 15.45 12.59
N PRO A 270 -11.57 16.19 13.59
CA PRO A 270 -11.36 15.84 14.99
C PRO A 270 -11.74 14.39 15.33
N ILE A 271 -12.82 13.86 14.73
CA ILE A 271 -13.24 12.48 14.95
C ILE A 271 -12.32 11.46 14.25
N GLN A 272 -11.85 11.79 13.03
CA GLN A 272 -10.86 10.99 12.33
C GLN A 272 -9.53 10.97 13.10
N ALA A 273 -9.12 12.09 13.69
CA ALA A 273 -7.93 12.17 14.53
C ALA A 273 -8.04 11.30 15.78
N ILE A 274 -9.21 11.31 16.46
CA ILE A 274 -9.46 10.42 17.61
C ILE A 274 -9.41 8.95 17.18
N GLY A 275 -10.10 8.58 16.11
CA GLY A 275 -10.08 7.21 15.61
C GLY A 275 -8.68 6.77 15.16
N SER A 276 -7.92 7.64 14.48
CA SER A 276 -6.52 7.42 14.12
C SER A 276 -5.65 7.16 15.35
N LEU A 277 -5.83 7.96 16.40
CA LEU A 277 -5.09 7.81 17.64
C LEU A 277 -5.39 6.45 18.30
N ILE A 278 -6.66 6.03 18.30
CA ILE A 278 -7.05 4.70 18.80
C ILE A 278 -6.36 3.59 18.00
N VAL A 279 -6.35 3.68 16.67
CA VAL A 279 -5.68 2.71 15.78
C VAL A 279 -4.17 2.66 16.06
N VAL A 280 -3.50 3.81 16.12
CA VAL A 280 -2.04 3.87 16.37
C VAL A 280 -1.70 3.31 17.76
N LEU A 281 -2.49 3.66 18.79
CA LEU A 281 -2.28 3.16 20.14
C LEU A 281 -2.54 1.66 20.25
N SER A 282 -3.57 1.13 19.58
CA SER A 282 -3.85 -0.31 19.58
C SER A 282 -2.70 -1.08 18.91
N LEU A 283 -2.17 -0.56 17.80
CA LEU A 283 -1.03 -1.14 17.10
C LEU A 283 0.22 -1.13 17.99
N TYR A 284 0.49 -0.02 18.68
CA TYR A 284 1.60 0.07 19.63
C TYR A 284 1.46 -0.95 20.76
N VAL A 285 0.28 -1.10 21.36
CA VAL A 285 0.04 -2.08 22.43
C VAL A 285 0.22 -3.51 21.91
N GLY A 286 -0.31 -3.82 20.72
CA GLY A 286 -0.23 -5.15 20.13
C GLY A 286 1.19 -5.61 19.78
N THR A 287 2.05 -4.65 19.43
CA THR A 287 3.41 -4.90 18.95
C THR A 287 4.49 -4.77 20.03
N ARG A 288 4.16 -4.24 21.22
CA ARG A 288 5.10 -4.12 22.34
C ARG A 288 5.44 -5.50 22.91
N GLU A 289 6.73 -5.83 22.96
CA GLU A 289 7.23 -7.00 23.70
C GLU A 289 7.13 -6.74 25.22
N LYS A 290 7.11 -7.81 26.03
CA LYS A 290 7.25 -7.72 27.49
C LYS A 290 8.67 -7.31 27.84
#